data_AF-A0A2A4FQA7-F1
#
_entry.id   AF-A0A2A4FQA7-F1
#
_cell.length_a   1.000
_cell.length_b   1.000
_cell.length_c   1.000
_cell.angle_alpha   90.00
_cell.angle_beta   90.00
_cell.angle_gamma   90.00
#
_symmetry.space_group_name_H-M   'P 1'
#
loop_
_entity.id
_entity.type
_entity.pdbx_description
1 polymer ?
#
loop_
_entity_poly.entity_id
_entity_poly.type
_entity_poly.pdbx_seq_one_letter_code
_entity_poly.pdbx_strand_id
1 'polypeptide(L)' 'MRRITPATSEDGQAIAIAVERLREARNLLRRAGARRAASAAGQAINSAEGAARHVAHRMRRTHA' A
#
# COMPACT_ATOMS: atom_id res chain seq x y z
N MET A 1 16.11 -23.01 1.92
CA MET A 1 14.94 -22.12 1.69
C MET A 1 14.92 -21.04 2.76
N ARG A 2 14.86 -19.75 2.38
CA ARG A 2 14.73 -18.64 3.34
C ARG A 2 13.31 -18.68 3.93
N ARG A 3 13.18 -18.67 5.27
CA ARG A 3 11.86 -18.64 5.94
C ARG A 3 11.12 -17.39 5.47
N ILE A 4 9.98 -17.59 4.81
CA ILE A 4 9.09 -16.51 4.43
C ILE A 4 8.38 -16.08 5.72
N THR A 5 8.52 -14.82 6.12
CA THR A 5 7.71 -14.29 7.23
C THR A 5 6.24 -14.40 6.81
N PRO A 6 5.41 -15.13 7.59
CA PRO A 6 3.97 -15.21 7.33
C PRO A 6 3.41 -13.80 7.19
N ALA A 7 2.58 -13.58 6.18
CA ALA A 7 1.78 -12.36 6.10
C ALA A 7 0.45 -12.63 6.80
N THR A 8 0.03 -11.72 7.66
CA THR A 8 -1.25 -11.84 8.37
C THR A 8 -2.35 -11.07 7.65
N SER A 9 -3.61 -11.36 7.99
CA SER A 9 -4.75 -10.53 7.54
C SER A 9 -4.63 -9.08 8.01
N GLU A 10 -3.99 -8.84 9.16
CA GLU A 10 -3.71 -7.51 9.71
C GLU A 10 -2.74 -6.73 8.82
N ASP A 11 -1.71 -7.37 8.26
CA ASP A 11 -0.80 -6.73 7.28
C ASP A 11 -1.58 -6.23 6.06
N GLY A 12 -2.51 -7.05 5.56
CA GLY A 12 -3.38 -6.69 4.44
C GLY A 12 -4.26 -5.49 4.77
N GLN A 13 -4.87 -5.50 5.95
CA GLN A 13 -5.72 -4.40 6.42
C GLN A 13 -4.94 -3.10 6.63
N ALA A 14 -3.74 -3.18 7.23
CA ALA A 14 -2.87 -2.01 7.43
C ALA A 14 -2.48 -1.36 6.10
N ILE A 15 -2.14 -2.16 5.09
CA ILE A 15 -1.81 -1.64 3.75
C ILE A 15 -3.05 -1.00 3.10
N ALA A 16 -4.23 -1.61 3.22
CA ALA A 16 -5.47 -1.04 2.68
C ALA A 16 -5.77 0.34 3.29
N ILE A 17 -5.64 0.46 4.62
CA ILE A 17 -5.79 1.74 5.31
C ILE A 17 -4.77 2.76 4.79
N ALA A 18 -3.51 2.37 4.64
CA ALA A 18 -2.46 3.26 4.16
C ALA A 18 -2.75 3.79 2.74
N VAL A 19 -3.22 2.93 1.83
CA VAL A 19 -3.61 3.32 0.46
C VAL A 19 -4.71 4.37 0.49
N GLU A 20 -5.75 4.20 1.30
CA GLU A 20 -6.84 5.17 1.41
C GLU A 20 -6.35 6.52 1.95
N ARG A 21 -5.51 6.53 2.99
CA ARG A 21 -4.91 7.77 3.51
C ARG A 21 -4.04 8.49 2.47
N LEU A 22 -3.29 7.76 1.66
CA LEU A 22 -2.50 8.34 0.58
C LEU A 22 -3.39 8.93 -0.52
N ARG A 23 -4.53 8.32 -0.83
CA ARG A 23 -5.51 8.84 -1.80
C ARG A 23 -6.13 10.14 -1.29
N GLU A 24 -6.54 10.18 -0.02
CA GLU A 24 -7.03 11.39 0.65
C GLU A 24 -5.99 12.51 0.59
N ALA A 25 -4.76 12.23 1.02
CA ALA A 25 -3.64 13.17 1.02
C ALA A 25 -3.36 13.71 -0.40
N ARG A 26 -3.28 12.83 -1.40
CA ARG A 26 -3.08 13.22 -2.80
C ARG A 26 -4.17 14.19 -3.28
N ASN A 27 -5.42 13.94 -2.93
CA ASN A 27 -6.55 14.79 -3.35
C ASN A 27 -6.45 16.18 -2.71
N LEU A 28 -6.11 16.27 -1.42
CA LEU A 28 -5.87 17.54 -0.74
C LEU A 28 -4.70 18.32 -1.36
N LEU A 29 -3.58 17.64 -1.63
CA LEU A 29 -2.40 18.24 -2.25
C LEU A 29 -2.69 18.77 -3.67
N ARG A 30 -3.50 18.06 -4.45
CA ARG A 30 -3.96 18.53 -5.77
C ARG A 30 -4.81 19.79 -5.64
N ARG A 31 -5.77 19.81 -4.72
CA ARG A 31 -6.64 20.98 -4.47
C ARG A 31 -5.85 22.19 -4.00
N ALA A 32 -4.79 21.99 -3.20
CA ALA A 32 -3.90 23.05 -2.73
C ALA A 32 -2.86 23.51 -3.78
N GLY A 33 -2.84 22.92 -4.98
CA GLY A 33 -1.85 23.27 -6.01
C GLY A 33 -0.44 22.71 -5.76
N ALA A 34 -0.24 21.86 -4.75
CA ALA A 34 1.04 21.25 -4.39
C ALA A 34 1.39 20.07 -5.32
N ARG A 35 1.60 20.36 -6.61
CA ARG A 35 1.71 19.36 -7.69
C ARG A 35 2.81 18.31 -7.46
N ARG A 36 4.00 18.73 -6.98
CA ARG A 36 5.11 17.80 -6.71
C ARG A 36 4.79 16.83 -5.57
N ALA A 37 4.21 17.35 -4.49
CA ALA A 37 3.78 16.52 -3.36
C ALA A 37 2.65 15.55 -3.77
N ALA A 38 1.68 16.01 -4.57
CA ALA A 38 0.64 15.14 -5.11
C ALA A 38 1.21 14.02 -6.01
N SER A 39 2.25 14.31 -6.78
CA SER A 39 2.94 13.29 -7.60
C SER A 39 3.65 12.26 -6.71
N ALA A 40 4.37 12.70 -5.68
CA ALA A 40 5.01 11.81 -4.70
C ALA A 40 3.98 10.92 -3.98
N ALA A 41 2.84 11.47 -3.57
CA ALA A 41 1.74 10.68 -3.01
C ALA A 41 1.21 9.65 -4.01
N GLY A 42 1.14 9.99 -5.30
CA GLY A 42 0.81 9.04 -6.37
C GLY A 42 1.79 7.86 -6.48
N GLN A 43 3.09 8.13 -6.38
CA GLN A 43 4.12 7.08 -6.38
C GLN A 43 4.01 6.18 -5.14
N ALA A 44 3.75 6.77 -3.97
CA ALA A 44 3.54 6.03 -2.73
C ALA A 44 2.32 5.09 -2.82
N ILE A 45 1.22 5.53 -3.45
CA ILE A 45 0.03 4.68 -3.70
C ILE A 45 0.42 3.46 -4.53
N ASN A 46 1.12 3.65 -5.65
CA ASN A 46 1.53 2.55 -6.53
C ASN A 46 2.42 1.53 -5.77
N SER A 47 3.32 2.03 -4.91
CA SER A 47 4.17 1.19 -4.07
C SER A 47 3.35 0.38 -3.04
N ALA A 48 2.40 1.02 -2.36
CA ALA A 48 1.54 0.36 -1.38
C ALA A 48 0.63 -0.69 -2.01
N GLU A 49 0.07 -0.42 -3.20
CA GLU A 49 -0.71 -1.41 -3.97
C GLU A 49 0.16 -2.61 -4.40
N GLY A 50 1.43 -2.39 -4.73
CA GLY A 50 2.40 -3.45 -4.96
C GLY A 50 2.63 -4.32 -3.71
N ALA A 51 2.78 -3.68 -2.54
CA ALA A 51 2.91 -4.37 -1.27
C ALA A 51 1.66 -5.21 -0.92
N ALA A 52 0.45 -4.71 -1.20
CA ALA A 52 -0.79 -5.46 -1.01
C ALA A 52 -0.80 -6.77 -1.83
N ARG A 53 -0.35 -6.71 -3.09
CA ARG A 53 -0.21 -7.90 -3.95
C ARG A 53 0.79 -8.90 -3.37
N HIS A 54 1.92 -8.42 -2.83
CA HIS A 54 2.91 -9.28 -2.19
C HIS A 54 2.38 -9.94 -0.90
N VAL A 55 1.63 -9.21 -0.07
CA VAL A 55 0.97 -9.75 1.12
C VAL A 55 -0.05 -10.82 0.75
N ALA A 56 -0.94 -10.53 -0.21
CA ALA A 56 -1.92 -11.51 -0.68
C ALA A 56 -1.25 -12.79 -1.24
N HIS A 57 -0.14 -12.64 -1.97
CA HIS A 57 0.64 -13.79 -2.46
C HIS A 57 1.26 -14.59 -1.30
N ARG A 58 1.82 -13.93 -0.29
CA ARG A 58 2.38 -14.59 0.90
C ARG A 58 1.31 -15.32 1.72
N MET A 59 0.13 -14.72 1.93
CA MET A 59 -1.00 -15.38 2.60
C MET A 59 -1.39 -16.67 1.87
N ARG A 60 -1.56 -16.60 0.54
CA ARG A 60 -1.90 -17.78 -0.28
C ARG A 60 -0.87 -18.90 -0.14
N ARG A 61 0.43 -18.57 -0.06
CA ARG A 61 1.51 -19.56 0.08
C ARG A 61 1.71 -20.10 1.49
N THR A 62 1.15 -19.43 2.50
CA THR A 62 1.26 -19.84 3.91
C THR A 62 0.06 -20.71 4.34
N HIS A 63 -1.09 -20.55 3.68
CA HIS A 63 -2.31 -21.31 3.93
C HIS A 63 -2.57 -22.45 2.91
N ALA A 64 -1.61 -22.73 2.01
CA ALA A 64 -1.64 -23.85 1.07
C ALA A 64 -0.72 -24.97 1.53
#